data_AF-A0A529FNA3-F1
#
_entry.id   AF-A0A529FNA3-F1
#
_cell.length_a   1.000
_cell.length_b   1.000
_cell.length_c   1.000
_cell.angle_alpha   90.00
_cell.angle_beta   90.00
_cell.angle_gamma   90.00
#
_symmetry.space_group_name_H-M   'P 1'
#
loop_
_entity.id
_entity.type
_entity.pdbx_description
1 polymer ?
#
loop_
_entity_poly.entity_id
_entity_poly.type
_entity_poly.pdbx_seq_one_letter_code
_entity_poly.pdbx_strand_id
1 'polypeptide(L)' 'MRKVPRQARSRATVEAIIEAGAHVLSELGWAGFTTNKVAETAGVSIGSLY' A
#
# COMPACT_ATOMS: atom_id res chain seq x y z
N MET A 1 -8.02 -6.97 -13.60
CA MET A 1 -8.87 -6.82 -12.38
C MET A 1 -8.08 -7.34 -11.19
N ARG A 2 -7.86 -6.51 -10.15
CA ARG A 2 -7.10 -6.92 -8.96
C ARG A 2 -7.91 -7.92 -8.13
N LYS A 3 -7.28 -8.98 -7.61
CA LYS A 3 -7.95 -10.03 -6.82
C LYS A 3 -8.44 -9.44 -5.49
N VAL A 4 -9.73 -9.55 -5.21
CA VAL A 4 -10.30 -9.07 -3.93
C VAL A 4 -9.89 -10.03 -2.81
N PRO A 5 -9.31 -9.54 -1.70
CA PRO A 5 -8.84 -10.41 -0.61
C PRO A 5 -10.00 -11.12 0.09
N ARG A 6 -9.95 -12.45 0.15
CA ARG A 6 -10.99 -13.29 0.80
C ARG A 6 -10.64 -13.72 2.23
N GLN A 7 -9.37 -13.60 2.63
CA GLN A 7 -8.89 -14.01 3.96
C GLN A 7 -8.67 -12.77 4.82
N ALA A 8 -8.89 -12.89 6.15
CA ALA A 8 -8.74 -11.76 7.08
C ALA A 8 -7.35 -11.10 7.00
N ARG A 9 -6.29 -11.91 6.90
CA ARG A 9 -4.92 -11.42 6.74
C ARG A 9 -4.73 -10.55 5.51
N SER A 10 -5.29 -10.95 4.36
CA SER A 10 -5.10 -10.21 3.12
C SER A 10 -5.97 -8.96 3.03
N ARG A 11 -7.06 -8.87 3.80
CA ARG A 11 -7.81 -7.62 4.00
C ARG A 11 -7.01 -6.59 4.80
N ALA A 12 -6.44 -7.01 5.93
CA ALA A 12 -5.59 -6.13 6.75
C ALA A 12 -4.40 -5.58 5.95
N THR A 13 -3.77 -6.41 5.10
CA THR A 13 -2.71 -5.94 4.20
C THR A 13 -3.20 -4.88 3.20
N VAL A 14 -4.40 -5.04 2.62
CA VAL A 14 -4.94 -4.06 1.69
C VAL A 14 -5.29 -2.75 2.39
N GLU A 15 -5.86 -2.81 3.60
CA GLU A 15 -6.14 -1.63 4.41
C GLU A 15 -4.86 -0.86 4.73
N ALA A 16 -3.81 -1.56 5.19
CA ALA A 16 -2.51 -0.95 5.46
C ALA A 16 -1.90 -0.27 4.22
N ILE A 17 -2.03 -0.88 3.03
CA ILE A 17 -1.55 -0.28 1.77
C ILE A 17 -2.31 0.99 1.40
N ILE A 18 -3.63 1.02 1.63
CA ILE A 18 -4.47 2.21 1.34
C ILE A 18 -4.10 3.35 2.29
N GLU A 19 -3.98 3.07 3.58
CA GLU A 19 -3.59 4.05 4.60
C GLU A 19 -2.19 4.62 4.30
N ALA A 20 -1.20 3.74 4.07
CA ALA A 20 0.15 4.14 3.68
C ALA A 20 0.17 4.99 2.39
N GLY A 21 -0.68 4.65 1.41
CA GLY A 21 -0.84 5.45 0.20
C GLY A 21 -1.32 6.88 0.50
N ALA A 22 -2.32 7.02 1.35
CA ALA A 22 -2.81 8.33 1.76
C ALA A 22 -1.71 9.14 2.47
N HIS A 23 -0.94 8.52 3.37
CA HIS A 23 0.18 9.17 4.05
C HIS A 23 1.27 9.64 3.08
N VAL A 24 1.77 8.76 2.23
CA VAL A 24 2.83 9.10 1.26
C VAL A 24 2.39 10.22 0.33
N LEU A 25 1.13 10.18 -0.14
CA LEU A 25 0.60 11.23 -1.00
C LEU A 25 0.47 12.56 -0.25
N SER A 26 0.01 12.54 1.00
CA SER A 26 -0.15 13.73 1.82
C SER A 26 1.19 14.39 2.17
N GLU A 27 2.23 13.60 2.42
CA GLU A 27 3.53 14.12 2.88
C GLU A 27 4.45 14.51 1.71
N LEU A 28 4.44 13.73 0.63
CA LEU A 28 5.43 13.85 -0.44
C LEU A 28 4.84 14.37 -1.75
N GLY A 29 3.51 14.49 -1.82
CA GLY A 29 2.79 14.88 -3.02
C GLY A 29 2.93 13.87 -4.17
N TRP A 30 2.33 14.20 -5.31
CA TRP A 30 2.33 13.33 -6.49
C TRP A 30 3.73 12.98 -7.01
N ALA A 31 4.66 13.94 -7.00
CA ALA A 31 6.03 13.71 -7.46
C ALA A 31 6.79 12.71 -6.56
N GLY A 32 6.45 12.68 -5.27
CA GLY A 32 7.06 11.77 -4.30
C GLY A 32 6.34 10.44 -4.14
N PHE A 33 5.17 10.27 -4.74
CA PHE A 33 4.31 9.10 -4.60
C PHE A 33 4.82 7.93 -5.44
N THR A 34 5.46 6.95 -4.80
CA THR A 34 5.96 5.73 -5.44
C THR A 34 5.49 4.49 -4.72
N THR A 35 5.31 3.38 -5.45
CA THR A 35 4.91 2.09 -4.88
C THR A 35 5.92 1.55 -3.87
N ASN A 36 7.21 1.83 -4.04
CA ASN A 36 8.24 1.45 -3.07
C ASN A 36 8.02 2.14 -1.71
N LYS A 37 7.77 3.45 -1.70
CA LYS A 37 7.51 4.20 -0.47
C LYS A 37 6.20 3.77 0.20
N VAL A 38 5.17 3.46 -0.59
CA VAL A 38 3.91 2.92 -0.07
C VAL A 38 4.13 1.54 0.55
N ALA A 39 4.91 0.66 -0.09
CA ALA A 39 5.22 -0.67 0.46
C ALA A 39 6.02 -0.59 1.77
N GLU A 40 7.03 0.27 1.81
CA GLU A 40 7.83 0.56 3.01
C GLU A 40 6.96 1.07 4.15
N THR A 41 6.13 2.09 3.89
CA THR A 41 5.22 2.69 4.88
C THR A 41 4.17 1.70 5.37
N ALA A 42 3.65 0.82 4.49
CA ALA A 42 2.69 -0.21 4.84
C ALA A 42 3.31 -1.44 5.55
N GLY A 43 4.64 -1.51 5.67
CA GLY A 43 5.34 -2.65 6.27
C GLY A 43 5.19 -3.96 5.47
N VAL A 44 5.05 -3.87 4.15
CA VAL A 44 4.86 -5.03 3.26
C VAL A 44 6.01 -5.14 2.26
N SER A 45 6.26 -6.36 1.75
CA SER A 45 7.21 -6.51 0.65
C SER A 45 6.66 -5.85 -0.62
N ILE A 46 7.53 -5.25 -1.44
CA ILE A 46 7.13 -4.68 -2.73
C ILE A 46 6.46 -5.72 -3.65
N GLY A 47 6.89 -6.98 -3.56
CA GLY A 47 6.28 -8.09 -4.29
C GLY A 47 4.85 -8.44 -3.85
N SER A 48 4.37 -7.95 -2.70
CA SER A 48 2.97 -8.10 -2.28
C SER A 48 2.05 -7.03 -2.90
N LEU A 49 2.63 -5.95 -3.42
CA LEU A 49 1.90 -4.86 -4.08
C LEU A 49 1.63 -5.15 -5.57
N TYR A 50 2.50 -5.97 -6.20
CA TYR A 50 2.37 -6.46 -7.57
C TYR A 50 1.62 -7.79 -7.63
#